data_AF-A0AAQ0RH98-F1
#
_entry.id   AF-A0AAQ0RH98-F1
#
_cell.length_a   1.000
_cell.length_b   1.000
_cell.length_c   1.000
_cell.angle_alpha   90.00
_cell.angle_beta   90.00
_cell.angle_gamma   90.00
#
_symmetry.space_group_name_H-M   'P 1'
#
loop_
_entity.id
_entity.type
_entity.pdbx_description
1 polymer ?
#
loop_
_entity_poly.entity_id
_entity_poly.type
_entity_poly.pdbx_seq_one_letter_code
_entity_poly.pdbx_strand_id
1 'polypeptide(L)'
;MRDKLKSTLHQLQPATLLRLSDDLRKTAYLMGIGIVGVILPSDNISFLEGILLFLFGLVMWIIGHLCAYSADIKSKNDQGDTK
;
A
#
# COMPACT_ATOMS: atom_id res chain seq x y z
N MET A 1 19.57 7.90 -0.39
CA MET A 1 18.47 7.08 0.18
C MET A 1 17.69 6.33 -0.90
N ARG A 2 17.43 6.95 -2.06
CA ARG A 2 16.78 6.34 -3.24
C ARG A 2 17.48 5.08 -3.76
N ASP A 3 18.82 5.05 -3.77
CA ASP A 3 19.61 3.97 -4.35
C ASP A 3 19.60 2.69 -3.52
N LYS A 4 19.54 2.81 -2.19
CA LYS A 4 19.37 1.64 -1.29
C LYS A 4 17.98 1.03 -1.47
N LEU A 5 16.94 1.87 -1.58
CA LEU A 5 15.57 1.39 -1.80
C LEU A 5 15.45 0.63 -3.12
N LYS A 6 16.10 1.14 -4.19
CA LYS A 6 16.15 0.49 -5.50
C LYS A 6 16.88 -0.86 -5.45
N SER A 7 17.99 -0.95 -4.72
CA SER A 7 18.74 -2.20 -4.56
C SER A 7 17.95 -3.27 -3.79
N THR A 8 17.27 -2.88 -2.71
CA THR A 8 16.41 -3.81 -1.94
C THR A 8 15.21 -4.27 -2.77
N LEU A 9 14.54 -3.36 -3.50
CA LEU A 9 13.46 -3.74 -4.42
C LEU A 9 13.92 -4.67 -5.55
N HIS A 10 15.18 -4.55 -6.00
CA HIS A 10 15.71 -5.38 -7.07
C HIS A 10 15.87 -6.85 -6.63
N GLN A 11 16.20 -7.07 -5.36
CA GLN A 11 16.28 -8.41 -4.76
C GLN A 11 14.92 -8.99 -4.38
N LEU A 12 13.88 -8.17 -4.24
CA LEU A 12 12.54 -8.71 -4.02
C LEU A 12 11.98 -9.28 -5.33
N GLN A 13 11.47 -10.51 -5.22
CA GLN A 13 10.74 -11.17 -6.29
C GLN A 13 9.45 -10.39 -6.57
N PRO A 14 9.10 -10.11 -7.84
CA PRO A 14 7.92 -9.32 -8.19
C PRO A 14 6.62 -9.91 -7.62
N ALA A 15 6.54 -11.25 -7.52
CA ALA A 15 5.43 -11.94 -6.87
C ALA A 15 5.27 -11.57 -5.38
N THR A 16 6.37 -11.32 -4.67
CA THR A 16 6.34 -10.93 -3.25
C THR A 16 5.91 -9.49 -3.08
N LEU A 17 6.36 -8.56 -3.94
CA LEU A 17 5.86 -7.18 -3.95
C LEU A 17 4.36 -7.13 -4.26
N LEU A 18 3.90 -7.95 -5.21
CA LEU A 18 2.49 -7.99 -5.58
C LEU A 18 1.63 -8.53 -4.42
N ARG A 19 2.06 -9.61 -3.76
CA ARG A 19 1.42 -10.11 -2.54
C ARG A 19 1.39 -9.08 -1.41
N LEU A 20 2.52 -8.43 -1.17
CA LEU A 20 2.63 -7.38 -0.15
C LEU A 20 1.69 -6.21 -0.47
N SER A 21 1.56 -5.84 -1.74
CA SER A 21 0.65 -4.77 -2.18
C SER A 21 -0.82 -5.10 -1.94
N ASP A 22 -1.21 -6.36 -2.18
CA ASP A 22 -2.57 -6.85 -1.94
C ASP A 22 -2.86 -6.92 -0.44
N ASP A 23 -1.91 -7.39 0.36
CA ASP A 23 -2.03 -7.42 1.82
C ASP A 23 -2.12 -6.00 2.41
N LEU A 24 -1.32 -5.05 1.92
CA LEU A 24 -1.41 -3.65 2.36
C LEU A 24 -2.78 -3.05 2.03
N ARG A 25 -3.30 -3.30 0.84
CA ARG A 25 -4.63 -2.78 0.43
C ARG A 25 -5.75 -3.41 1.23
N LYS A 26 -5.73 -4.73 1.43
CA LYS A 26 -6.73 -5.43 2.25
C LYS A 26 -6.69 -4.96 3.70
N THR A 27 -5.50 -4.79 4.26
CA THR A 27 -5.31 -4.30 5.62
C THR A 27 -5.80 -2.87 5.77
N ALA A 28 -5.50 -1.99 4.80
CA ALA A 28 -6.02 -0.62 4.77
C ALA A 28 -7.55 -0.58 4.70
N TYR A 29 -8.17 -1.44 3.90
CA TYR A 29 -9.63 -1.58 3.85
C TYR A 29 -10.21 -2.08 5.17
N LEU A 30 -9.64 -3.12 5.76
CA LEU A 30 -10.08 -3.68 7.04
C LEU A 30 -9.95 -2.67 8.17
N MET A 31 -8.82 -1.95 8.21
CA MET A 31 -8.57 -0.88 9.17
C MET A 31 -9.59 0.25 8.99
N GLY A 32 -9.89 0.66 7.74
CA GLY A 32 -10.93 1.64 7.44
C GLY A 32 -12.32 1.23 7.92
N ILE A 33 -12.71 -0.03 7.72
CA ILE A 33 -13.99 -0.57 8.21
C ILE A 33 -14.01 -0.59 9.75
N GLY A 34 -12.93 -1.02 10.39
CA GLY A 34 -12.81 -1.04 11.86
C GLY A 34 -12.88 0.36 12.47
N ILE A 35 -12.19 1.33 11.84
CA ILE A 35 -12.25 2.75 12.17
C ILE A 35 -13.71 3.23 12.05
N VAL A 36 -14.38 3.04 10.91
CA VAL A 36 -15.79 3.44 10.76
C VAL A 36 -16.68 2.77 11.82
N GLY A 37 -16.54 1.47 12.06
CA GLY A 37 -17.37 0.71 13.00
C GLY A 37 -17.18 1.10 14.48
N VAL A 38 -15.99 1.53 14.87
CA VAL A 38 -15.69 1.99 16.25
C VAL A 38 -16.03 3.47 16.43
N ILE A 39 -15.91 4.28 15.37
CA ILE A 39 -15.99 5.73 15.44
C ILE A 39 -17.40 6.26 15.18
N LEU A 40 -18.16 5.70 14.24
CA LEU A 40 -19.54 6.13 13.99
C LEU A 40 -20.45 6.09 15.24
N PRO A 41 -20.34 5.10 16.15
CA PRO A 41 -21.13 5.10 17.38
C PRO A 41 -20.55 5.98 18.50
N SER A 42 -19.38 6.60 18.31
CA SER A 42 -18.70 7.40 19.32
C SER A 42 -18.65 8.86 18.89
N ASP A 43 -19.50 9.72 19.48
CA ASP A 43 -19.54 11.19 19.27
C ASP A 43 -18.25 11.92 19.70
N ASN A 44 -17.19 11.19 20.06
CA ASN A 44 -15.97 11.73 20.66
C ASN A 44 -14.89 12.13 19.65
N ILE A 45 -15.02 11.80 18.37
CA ILE A 45 -13.95 12.08 17.42
C ILE A 45 -14.05 13.48 16.84
N SER A 46 -12.98 14.23 17.07
CA SER A 46 -12.81 15.54 16.47
C SER A 46 -12.65 15.41 14.95
N PHE A 47 -13.28 16.32 14.21
CA PHE A 47 -13.20 16.38 12.74
C PHE A 47 -11.76 16.32 12.21
N LEU A 48 -10.81 16.92 12.94
CA LEU A 48 -9.38 16.90 12.62
C LEU A 48 -8.78 15.49 12.64
N GLU A 49 -9.19 14.66 13.60
CA GLU A 49 -8.74 13.27 13.75
C GLU A 49 -9.26 12.40 12.59
N GLY A 50 -10.51 12.62 12.19
CA GLY A 50 -11.11 11.97 11.02
C GLY A 50 -10.36 12.28 9.72
N ILE A 51 -9.95 13.54 9.52
CA ILE A 51 -9.10 13.93 8.38
C ILE A 51 -7.75 13.22 8.42
N LEU A 52 -7.14 13.12 9.59
CA LEU A 52 -5.83 12.49 9.78
C LEU A 52 -5.87 10.99 9.48
N LEU A 53 -6.93 10.31 9.93
CA LEU A 53 -7.22 8.91 9.62
C LEU A 53 -7.49 8.68 8.14
N PHE A 54 -8.25 9.58 7.50
CA PHE A 54 -8.49 9.54 6.06
C PHE A 54 -7.19 9.71 5.26
N LEU A 55 -6.34 10.69 5.61
CA LEU A 55 -5.04 10.87 4.99
C LEU A 55 -4.15 9.65 5.16
N PHE A 56 -4.13 9.05 6.35
CA PHE A 56 -3.35 7.85 6.62
C PHE A 56 -3.78 6.67 5.75
N GLY A 57 -5.08 6.42 5.64
CA GLY A 57 -5.63 5.39 4.76
C GLY A 57 -5.30 5.67 3.29
N LEU A 58 -5.41 6.92 2.84
CA LEU A 58 -5.09 7.34 1.48
C LEU A 58 -3.60 7.14 1.16
N VAL A 59 -2.70 7.46 2.08
CA VAL A 59 -1.26 7.23 1.92
C VAL A 59 -0.94 5.74 1.84
N MET A 60 -1.50 4.91 2.73
CA MET A 60 -1.33 3.45 2.65
C MET A 60 -1.85 2.88 1.33
N TRP A 61 -2.98 3.39 0.84
CA TRP A 61 -3.54 2.98 -0.44
C TRP A 61 -2.64 3.34 -1.63
N ILE A 62 -2.08 4.55 -1.65
CA ILE A 62 -1.12 4.99 -2.66
C ILE A 62 0.15 4.13 -2.63
N ILE A 63 0.69 3.84 -1.44
CA ILE A 63 1.87 2.97 -1.28
C ILE A 63 1.59 1.56 -1.83
N GLY A 64 0.42 0.99 -1.54
CA GLY A 64 -0.01 -0.28 -2.12
C GLY A 64 -0.06 -0.24 -3.66
N HIS A 65 -0.63 0.81 -4.24
CA HIS A 65 -0.64 1.00 -5.69
C HIS A 65 0.76 1.12 -6.30
N LEU A 66 1.65 1.86 -5.64
CA LEU A 66 3.03 2.05 -6.09
C LEU A 66 3.84 0.75 -6.04
N CYS A 67 3.58 -0.09 -5.04
CA CYS A 67 4.17 -1.41 -4.89
C CYS A 67 3.71 -2.35 -6.01
N ALA A 68 2.40 -2.39 -6.31
CA ALA A 68 1.86 -3.16 -7.42
C ALA A 68 2.43 -2.69 -8.78
N TYR A 69 2.53 -1.38 -8.99
CA TYR A 69 3.11 -0.80 -10.21
C TYR A 69 4.59 -1.14 -10.38
N SER A 70 5.36 -1.11 -9.28
CA SER A 70 6.77 -1.50 -9.29
C SER A 70 6.96 -2.99 -9.60
N ALA A 71 6.04 -3.85 -9.12
CA ALA A 71 6.02 -5.26 -9.46
C ALA A 71 5.72 -5.51 -10.95
N ASP A 72 4.75 -4.79 -11.52
CA ASP A 72 4.36 -4.90 -12.94
C ASP A 72 5.51 -4.49 -13.87
N ILE A 73 6.18 -3.36 -13.58
CA ILE A 73 7.36 -2.92 -14.35
C ILE A 73 8.48 -3.96 -14.30
N LYS A 74 8.75 -4.53 -13.12
CA LYS A 74 9.80 -5.55 -12.98
C LYS A 74 9.44 -6.84 -13.72
N SER A 75 8.19 -7.26 -13.68
CA SER A 75 7.68 -8.41 -14.44
C SER A 75 7.80 -8.21 -15.96
N LYS A 76 7.55 -7.00 -16.45
CA LYS A 76 7.69 -6.67 -17.89
C LYS A 76 9.15 -6.62 -18.35
N ASN A 77 10.06 -6.13 -17.52
CA ASN A 77 11.49 -6.15 -17.83
C ASN A 77 12.08 -7.56 -17.82
N ASP A 78 11.62 -8.45 -16.93
CA ASP A 78 12.05 -9.85 -16.87
C ASP A 78 11.60 -10.64 -18.13
N GLN A 79 10.37 -10.38 -18.63
CA GLN A 79 9.88 -10.97 -19.88
C GLN A 79 10.54 -10.40 -21.15
N GLY A 80 11.13 -9.20 -21.09
CA GLY A 80 11.84 -8.59 -22.22
C GLY A 80 13.21 -9.21 -22.50
N ASP A 81 13.80 -9.87 -21.50
CA ASP A 81 15.12 -10.53 -21.58
C ASP A 81 15.03 -11.98 -22.10
N THR A 82 13.81 -12.54 -22.18
CA THR A 82 13.55 -13.92 -22.65
C THR A 82 13.03 -13.95 -24.10
N LYS A 83 13.54 -13.08 -24.98
CA LYS A 83 13.28 -13.16 -26.44
C LYS A 83 14.55 -13.08 -27.25
#